data_AF-A0A702E307-F1
#
_entry.id   AF-A0A702E307-F1
#
_cell.length_a   1.000
_cell.length_b   1.000
_cell.length_c   1.000
_cell.angle_alpha   90.00
_cell.angle_beta   90.00
_cell.angle_gamma   90.00
#
_symmetry.space_group_name_H-M   'P 1'
#
loop_
_entity.id
_entity.type
_entity.pdbx_description
1 polymer ?
#
loop_
_entity_poly.entity_id
_entity_poly.type
_entity_poly.pdbx_seq_one_letter_code
_entity_poly.pdbx_strand_id
1 'polypeptide(L)'
;MSEPASFFLHAHITESNLKKFFYSPATNIKDYDDWLPWFTEEQRLYGDPAKMLNNLATCNSGESEKNIYAEHINFNKEKQIVTMDHIFLSESYEIFMPLMACVRGIEKFITPGKNNFALIYYYWWGSEIAIALEFDANGSRITANPNAENLTIADAFFDERGEALAEELYNKQGFI
;
A
#
# COMPACT_ATOMS: atom_id res chain seq x y z
N MET A 1 8.69 -6.73 21.37
CA MET A 1 7.38 -6.96 20.72
C MET A 1 7.51 -6.41 19.31
N SER A 2 6.95 -7.09 18.32
CA SER A 2 6.92 -6.60 16.94
C SER A 2 5.90 -5.46 16.85
N GLU A 3 6.25 -4.40 16.14
CA GLU A 3 5.43 -3.20 15.93
C GLU A 3 4.81 -3.30 14.52
N PRO A 4 3.60 -3.86 14.36
CA PRO A 4 3.02 -4.07 13.04
C PRO A 4 2.74 -2.72 12.36
N ALA A 5 3.13 -2.60 11.09
CA ALA A 5 2.82 -1.43 10.29
C ALA A 5 1.37 -1.45 9.81
N SER A 6 0.85 -0.26 9.52
CA SER A 6 -0.47 -0.04 8.93
C SER A 6 -0.33 0.30 7.45
N PHE A 7 -1.22 -0.25 6.62
CA PHE A 7 -1.30 0.05 5.19
C PHE A 7 -2.50 0.96 4.91
N PHE A 8 -2.29 1.97 4.06
CA PHE A 8 -3.36 2.82 3.56
C PHE A 8 -3.12 3.23 2.09
N LEU A 9 -4.10 2.99 1.23
CA LEU A 9 -4.19 3.54 -0.12
C LEU A 9 -5.28 4.62 -0.13
N HIS A 10 -5.00 5.73 -0.79
CA HIS A 10 -5.98 6.73 -1.19
C HIS A 10 -5.74 7.10 -2.65
N ALA A 11 -6.73 6.88 -3.52
CA ALA A 11 -6.59 7.19 -4.94
C ALA A 11 -7.89 7.66 -5.58
N HIS A 12 -7.79 8.72 -6.37
CA HIS A 12 -8.84 9.18 -7.25
C HIS A 12 -8.95 8.24 -8.46
N ILE A 13 -10.10 7.60 -8.61
CA ILE A 13 -10.35 6.60 -9.65
C ILE A 13 -11.84 6.54 -9.95
N THR A 14 -12.21 6.32 -11.21
CA THR A 14 -13.63 6.13 -11.53
C THR A 14 -14.10 4.73 -11.16
N GLU A 15 -15.40 4.54 -10.88
CA GLU A 15 -15.95 3.20 -10.59
C GLU A 15 -15.62 2.18 -11.70
N SER A 16 -15.70 2.62 -12.96
CA SER A 16 -15.35 1.78 -14.11
C SER A 16 -13.87 1.43 -14.14
N ASN A 17 -12.98 2.38 -13.82
CA ASN A 17 -11.55 2.13 -13.82
C ASN A 17 -11.11 1.29 -12.62
N LEU A 18 -11.76 1.45 -11.46
CA LEU A 18 -11.53 0.59 -10.30
C LEU A 18 -11.86 -0.86 -10.63
N LYS A 19 -13.01 -1.09 -11.28
CA LYS A 19 -13.38 -2.42 -11.78
C LYS A 19 -12.33 -2.96 -12.76
N LYS A 20 -11.88 -2.14 -13.72
CA LYS A 20 -10.83 -2.57 -14.67
C LYS A 20 -9.52 -2.92 -13.97
N PHE A 21 -9.13 -2.16 -12.95
CA PHE A 21 -7.95 -2.45 -12.14
C PHE A 21 -8.07 -3.81 -11.47
N PHE A 22 -9.18 -4.09 -10.77
CA PHE A 22 -9.41 -5.37 -10.10
C PHE A 22 -9.31 -6.58 -11.03
N TYR A 23 -9.84 -6.49 -12.25
CA TYR A 23 -9.73 -7.55 -13.27
C TYR A 23 -8.47 -7.47 -14.15
N SER A 24 -7.58 -6.51 -13.90
CA SER A 24 -6.32 -6.42 -14.64
C SER A 24 -5.28 -7.41 -14.10
N PRO A 25 -4.33 -7.88 -14.94
CA PRO A 25 -3.23 -8.72 -14.47
C PRO A 25 -2.48 -8.06 -13.29
N ALA A 26 -2.28 -8.83 -12.23
CA ALA A 26 -1.58 -8.35 -11.04
C ALA A 26 -0.14 -7.95 -11.39
N THR A 27 0.27 -6.78 -10.90
CA THR A 27 1.61 -6.25 -11.13
C THR A 27 2.60 -6.88 -10.14
N ASN A 28 3.80 -7.18 -10.60
CA ASN A 28 4.86 -7.84 -9.86
C ASN A 28 6.04 -6.90 -9.58
N ILE A 29 6.93 -7.31 -8.66
CA ILE A 29 8.12 -6.55 -8.30
C ILE A 29 8.96 -6.19 -9.53
N LYS A 30 9.20 -7.16 -10.42
CA LYS A 30 10.01 -6.98 -11.63
C LYS A 30 9.44 -6.00 -12.67
N ASP A 31 8.20 -5.54 -12.48
CA ASP A 31 7.58 -4.60 -13.41
C ASP A 31 8.02 -3.14 -13.15
N TYR A 32 8.79 -2.90 -12.07
CA TYR A 32 9.41 -1.61 -11.76
C TYR A 32 10.88 -1.79 -11.38
N ASP A 33 11.74 -0.93 -11.91
CA ASP A 33 13.19 -1.03 -11.74
C ASP A 33 13.73 -0.23 -10.52
N ASP A 34 12.88 0.58 -9.90
CA ASP A 34 13.27 1.50 -8.82
C ASP A 34 13.23 0.89 -7.41
N TRP A 35 12.74 -0.35 -7.24
CA TRP A 35 12.77 -1.03 -5.95
C TRP A 35 14.18 -1.24 -5.42
N LEU A 36 15.08 -1.82 -6.22
CA LEU A 36 16.44 -2.14 -5.78
C LEU A 36 17.26 -0.88 -5.46
N PRO A 37 17.29 0.16 -6.31
CA PRO A 37 17.92 1.44 -5.95
C PRO A 37 17.39 1.99 -4.63
N TRP A 38 16.06 2.00 -4.44
CA TRP A 38 15.46 2.53 -3.22
C TRP A 38 15.88 1.76 -1.96
N PHE A 39 15.96 0.43 -1.98
CA PHE A 39 16.49 -0.32 -0.84
C PHE A 39 17.98 -0.05 -0.58
N THR A 40 18.76 0.08 -1.65
CA THR A 40 20.23 0.14 -1.58
C THR A 40 20.73 1.50 -1.09
N GLU A 41 20.10 2.60 -1.52
CA GLU A 41 20.56 3.96 -1.23
C GLU A 41 20.69 4.28 0.26
N GLU A 42 19.73 3.83 1.09
CA GLU A 42 19.74 4.09 2.54
C GLU A 42 19.90 2.82 3.39
N GLN A 43 20.33 1.70 2.78
CA GLN A 43 20.48 0.42 3.49
C GLN A 43 19.23 0.02 4.32
N ARG A 44 18.05 0.17 3.72
CA ARG A 44 16.74 0.03 4.40
C ARG A 44 16.40 -1.39 4.89
N LEU A 45 17.20 -2.37 4.48
CA LEU A 45 17.03 -3.77 4.81
C LEU A 45 18.34 -4.31 5.36
N TYR A 46 18.27 -5.01 6.49
CA TYR A 46 19.36 -5.87 6.92
C TYR A 46 19.38 -7.15 6.06
N GLY A 47 20.39 -7.28 5.19
CA GLY A 47 20.53 -8.42 4.29
C GLY A 47 20.77 -8.00 2.83
N ASP A 48 20.46 -8.91 1.90
CA ASP A 48 20.60 -8.68 0.46
C ASP A 48 19.24 -8.32 -0.16
N PRO A 49 18.98 -7.02 -0.46
CA PRO A 49 17.71 -6.60 -1.05
C PRO A 49 17.51 -7.16 -2.47
N ALA A 50 18.58 -7.40 -3.24
CA ALA A 50 18.44 -7.99 -4.57
C ALA A 50 17.95 -9.43 -4.48
N LYS A 51 18.47 -10.21 -3.53
CA LYS A 51 17.99 -11.56 -3.24
C LYS A 51 16.52 -11.57 -2.81
N MET A 52 16.14 -10.68 -1.88
CA MET A 52 14.76 -10.55 -1.43
C MET A 52 13.81 -10.24 -2.59
N LEU A 53 14.12 -9.21 -3.39
CA LEU A 53 13.30 -8.81 -4.53
C LEU A 53 13.20 -9.92 -5.60
N ASN A 54 14.28 -10.66 -5.83
CA ASN A 54 14.28 -11.78 -6.78
C ASN A 54 13.40 -12.94 -6.30
N ASN A 55 13.41 -13.25 -4.99
CA ASN A 55 12.50 -14.25 -4.41
C ASN A 55 11.02 -13.86 -4.57
N LEU A 56 10.73 -12.56 -4.58
CA LEU A 56 9.39 -12.00 -4.72
C LEU A 56 9.03 -11.64 -6.17
N ALA A 57 9.90 -11.90 -7.15
CA ALA A 57 9.78 -11.36 -8.50
C ALA A 57 8.49 -11.74 -9.24
N THR A 58 7.87 -12.86 -8.87
CA THR A 58 6.62 -13.37 -9.47
C THR A 58 5.62 -13.82 -8.42
N CYS A 59 5.61 -13.18 -7.24
CA CYS A 59 4.70 -13.52 -6.15
C CYS A 59 3.23 -13.27 -6.48
N ASN A 60 2.94 -12.28 -7.33
CA ASN A 60 1.58 -11.94 -7.73
C ASN A 60 1.18 -12.67 -9.00
N SER A 61 -0.03 -13.22 -9.03
CA SER A 61 -0.54 -13.99 -10.17
C SER A 61 -2.03 -13.81 -10.39
N GLY A 62 -2.47 -13.92 -11.65
CA GLY A 62 -3.88 -13.73 -12.00
C GLY A 62 -4.30 -12.25 -11.93
N GLU A 63 -5.47 -12.00 -11.37
CA GLU A 63 -6.12 -10.67 -11.31
C GLU A 63 -5.68 -9.89 -10.08
N SER A 64 -5.59 -8.57 -10.18
CA SER A 64 -5.10 -7.69 -9.11
C SER A 64 -5.90 -7.85 -7.81
N GLU A 65 -7.22 -8.00 -7.88
CA GLU A 65 -8.08 -8.20 -6.70
C GLU A 65 -7.67 -9.40 -5.84
N LYS A 66 -7.16 -10.47 -6.46
CA LYS A 66 -6.74 -11.70 -5.75
C LYS A 66 -5.40 -11.57 -5.02
N ASN A 67 -4.66 -10.48 -5.28
CA ASN A 67 -3.34 -10.22 -4.72
C ASN A 67 -3.34 -9.00 -3.79
N ILE A 68 -4.48 -8.31 -3.66
CA ILE A 68 -4.68 -7.22 -2.71
C ILE A 68 -5.31 -7.81 -1.45
N TYR A 69 -4.50 -7.96 -0.40
CA TYR A 69 -4.93 -8.40 0.93
C TYR A 69 -5.14 -7.21 1.87
N ALA A 70 -5.83 -6.18 1.38
CA ALA A 70 -6.36 -5.13 2.25
C ALA A 70 -7.51 -5.70 3.09
N GLU A 71 -7.62 -5.28 4.35
CA GLU A 71 -8.73 -5.67 5.21
C GLU A 71 -10.05 -5.06 4.71
N HIS A 72 -9.96 -3.82 4.24
CA HIS A 72 -11.10 -3.12 3.66
C HIS A 72 -10.74 -2.47 2.33
N ILE A 73 -11.74 -2.44 1.44
CA ILE A 73 -11.70 -1.74 0.16
C ILE A 73 -13.00 -0.93 0.06
N ASN A 74 -12.88 0.39 0.13
CA ASN A 74 -14.01 1.31 0.17
C ASN A 74 -13.96 2.26 -1.04
N PHE A 75 -15.06 2.36 -1.78
CA PHE A 75 -15.19 3.30 -2.90
C PHE A 75 -16.25 4.37 -2.60
N ASN A 76 -15.82 5.63 -2.54
CA ASN A 76 -16.71 6.78 -2.43
C ASN A 76 -17.15 7.24 -3.83
N LYS A 77 -18.42 6.99 -4.17
CA LYS A 77 -18.98 7.33 -5.49
C LYS A 77 -19.05 8.83 -5.75
N GLU A 78 -19.32 9.65 -4.75
CA GLU A 78 -19.44 11.10 -4.93
C GLU A 78 -18.08 11.75 -5.20
N LYS A 79 -17.06 11.32 -4.45
CA LYS A 79 -15.69 11.83 -4.56
C LYS A 79 -14.85 11.13 -5.63
N GLN A 80 -15.31 9.97 -6.13
CA GLN A 80 -14.55 9.09 -7.03
C GLN A 80 -13.18 8.73 -6.43
N ILE A 81 -13.20 8.29 -5.17
CA ILE A 81 -12.00 7.92 -4.41
C ILE A 81 -12.15 6.48 -3.95
N VAL A 82 -11.12 5.67 -4.20
CA VAL A 82 -10.93 4.40 -3.52
C VAL A 82 -9.98 4.59 -2.35
N THR A 83 -10.34 3.97 -1.23
CA THR A 83 -9.46 3.78 -0.07
C THR A 83 -9.33 2.30 0.21
N MET A 84 -8.12 1.87 0.58
CA MET A 84 -7.88 0.51 1.06
C MET A 84 -7.05 0.59 2.32
N ASP A 85 -7.31 -0.28 3.30
CA ASP A 85 -6.61 -0.23 4.57
C ASP A 85 -6.32 -1.62 5.14
N HIS A 86 -5.29 -1.66 5.99
CA HIS A 86 -5.01 -2.78 6.89
C HIS A 86 -4.31 -2.22 8.13
N ILE A 87 -4.97 -2.25 9.29
CA ILE A 87 -4.46 -1.58 10.51
C ILE A 87 -3.22 -2.28 11.10
N PHE A 88 -3.16 -3.63 11.08
CA PHE A 88 -2.03 -4.42 11.59
C PHE A 88 -1.48 -5.41 10.55
N LEU A 89 -0.71 -4.92 9.58
CA LEU A 89 -0.25 -5.73 8.44
C LEU A 89 0.97 -6.62 8.79
N SER A 90 2.15 -6.01 8.87
CA SER A 90 3.43 -6.68 9.15
C SER A 90 4.53 -5.64 9.34
N GLU A 91 5.64 -6.03 9.96
CA GLU A 91 6.89 -5.25 9.98
C GLU A 91 7.85 -5.65 8.84
N SER A 92 7.57 -6.74 8.12
CA SER A 92 8.51 -7.32 7.15
C SER A 92 8.22 -6.89 5.72
N TYR A 93 9.23 -6.32 5.07
CA TYR A 93 9.22 -6.04 3.63
C TYR A 93 8.87 -7.30 2.81
N GLU A 94 9.32 -8.49 3.22
CA GLU A 94 8.99 -9.74 2.51
C GLU A 94 7.50 -10.02 2.47
N ILE A 95 6.76 -9.56 3.49
CA ILE A 95 5.34 -9.80 3.64
C ILE A 95 4.52 -8.76 2.87
N PHE A 96 4.90 -7.49 2.88
CA PHE A 96 4.06 -6.43 2.29
C PHE A 96 4.50 -5.94 0.90
N MET A 97 5.72 -6.25 0.46
CA MET A 97 6.17 -5.87 -0.90
C MET A 97 5.30 -6.46 -2.02
N PRO A 98 4.78 -7.71 -1.95
CA PRO A 98 3.81 -8.21 -2.92
C PRO A 98 2.56 -7.32 -3.04
N LEU A 99 1.96 -6.92 -1.92
CA LEU A 99 0.84 -5.97 -1.89
C LEU A 99 1.23 -4.64 -2.55
N MET A 100 2.36 -4.06 -2.15
CA MET A 100 2.80 -2.77 -2.70
C MET A 100 3.03 -2.84 -4.21
N ALA A 101 3.63 -3.92 -4.72
CA ALA A 101 3.79 -4.13 -6.15
C ALA A 101 2.44 -4.26 -6.88
N CYS A 102 1.49 -5.01 -6.33
CA CYS A 102 0.17 -5.17 -6.93
C CYS A 102 -0.61 -3.85 -6.93
N VAL A 103 -0.61 -3.14 -5.80
CA VAL A 103 -1.27 -1.83 -5.63
C VAL A 103 -0.67 -0.80 -6.57
N ARG A 104 0.64 -0.80 -6.78
CA ARG A 104 1.33 0.13 -7.69
C ARG A 104 0.76 0.09 -9.12
N GLY A 105 0.28 -1.07 -9.57
CA GLY A 105 -0.38 -1.25 -10.86
C GLY A 105 -1.63 -0.38 -11.08
N ILE A 106 -2.23 0.16 -10.00
CA ILE A 106 -3.38 1.07 -10.08
C ILE A 106 -3.07 2.35 -10.86
N GLU A 107 -1.79 2.73 -10.98
CA GLU A 107 -1.34 3.93 -11.71
C GLU A 107 -1.91 4.05 -13.13
N LYS A 108 -2.21 2.91 -13.78
CA LYS A 108 -2.75 2.84 -15.15
C LYS A 108 -4.23 3.22 -15.24
N PHE A 109 -4.90 3.32 -14.08
CA PHE A 109 -6.34 3.42 -13.96
C PHE A 109 -6.80 4.66 -13.18
N ILE A 110 -5.94 5.23 -12.34
CA ILE A 110 -6.25 6.42 -11.55
C ILE A 110 -6.51 7.64 -12.45
N THR A 111 -7.26 8.59 -11.91
CA THR A 111 -7.34 9.93 -12.46
C THR A 111 -6.13 10.72 -11.98
N PRO A 112 -5.27 11.24 -12.87
CA PRO A 112 -4.13 12.06 -12.46
C PRO A 112 -4.57 13.24 -11.60
N GLY A 113 -3.86 13.49 -10.52
CA GLY A 113 -4.24 14.51 -9.55
C GLY A 113 -3.35 14.47 -8.31
N LYS A 114 -3.70 15.28 -7.33
CA LYS A 114 -3.07 15.26 -6.01
C LYS A 114 -3.61 14.09 -5.18
N ASN A 115 -2.86 13.74 -4.15
CA ASN A 115 -3.29 12.84 -3.09
C ASN A 115 -3.68 11.44 -3.61
N ASN A 116 -2.99 10.98 -4.66
CA ASN A 116 -2.98 9.59 -5.05
C ASN A 116 -1.71 8.96 -4.46
N PHE A 117 -1.86 8.07 -3.49
CA PHE A 117 -0.73 7.48 -2.79
C PHE A 117 -1.08 6.18 -2.09
N ALA A 118 -0.06 5.37 -1.81
CA ALA A 118 -0.15 4.24 -0.89
C ALA A 118 0.98 4.34 0.15
N LEU A 119 0.68 4.12 1.42
CA LEU A 119 1.64 4.13 2.52
C LEU A 119 1.60 2.80 3.26
N ILE A 120 2.77 2.37 3.71
CA ILE A 120 2.91 1.47 4.84
C ILE A 120 3.77 2.19 5.87
N TYR A 121 3.23 2.35 7.07
CA TYR A 121 3.86 3.17 8.11
C TYR A 121 3.39 2.75 9.50
N TYR A 122 4.19 3.07 10.51
CA TYR A 122 3.94 2.65 11.88
C TYR A 122 3.00 3.62 12.60
N TYR A 123 1.77 3.76 12.12
CA TYR A 123 0.75 4.68 12.65
C TYR A 123 0.67 4.63 14.19
N TRP A 124 0.52 3.44 14.77
CA TRP A 124 0.42 3.25 16.22
C TRP A 124 1.70 3.57 17.01
N TRP A 125 2.84 3.69 16.33
CA TRP A 125 4.17 3.73 16.96
C TRP A 125 4.96 4.99 16.56
N GLY A 126 4.28 6.05 16.14
CA GLY A 126 4.89 7.35 15.84
C GLY A 126 4.93 7.73 14.36
N SER A 127 4.12 7.06 13.53
CA SER A 127 3.91 7.36 12.11
C SER A 127 5.19 7.39 11.26
N GLU A 128 6.23 6.65 11.64
CA GLU A 128 7.42 6.47 10.79
C GLU A 128 7.03 5.70 9.52
N ILE A 129 7.46 6.22 8.35
CA ILE A 129 7.14 5.64 7.05
C ILE A 129 8.06 4.45 6.79
N ALA A 130 7.48 3.25 6.64
CA ALA A 130 8.21 2.09 6.16
C ALA A 130 8.42 2.17 4.65
N ILE A 131 7.36 2.44 3.89
CA ILE A 131 7.42 2.60 2.43
C ILE A 131 6.24 3.43 1.93
N ALA A 132 6.46 4.24 0.91
CA ALA A 132 5.42 5.00 0.25
C ALA A 132 5.49 4.88 -1.28
N LEU A 133 4.33 4.88 -1.91
CA LEU A 133 4.14 5.09 -3.33
C LEU A 133 3.35 6.37 -3.54
N GLU A 134 3.83 7.20 -4.46
CA GLU A 134 3.07 8.35 -4.95
C GLU A 134 2.77 8.18 -6.42
N PHE A 135 1.58 8.61 -6.82
CA PHE A 135 1.14 8.52 -8.20
C PHE A 135 0.89 9.92 -8.77
N ASP A 136 1.47 10.20 -9.93
CA ASP A 136 1.28 11.44 -10.65
C ASP A 136 1.00 11.19 -12.14
N ALA A 137 1.00 12.25 -12.95
CA ALA A 137 0.71 12.16 -14.37
C ALA A 137 1.71 11.31 -15.18
N ASN A 138 2.90 11.04 -14.62
CA ASN A 138 3.96 10.26 -15.25
C ASN A 138 4.01 8.81 -14.75
N GLY A 139 3.06 8.38 -13.91
CA GLY A 139 3.00 7.05 -13.31
C GLY A 139 3.26 7.09 -11.81
N SER A 140 3.92 6.06 -11.29
CA SER A 140 4.19 5.88 -9.87
C SER A 140 5.69 5.96 -9.55
N ARG A 141 6.00 6.46 -8.36
CA ARG A 141 7.34 6.42 -7.77
C ARG A 141 7.30 5.84 -6.36
N ILE A 142 8.34 5.12 -5.99
CA ILE A 142 8.63 4.84 -4.58
C ILE A 142 9.31 6.05 -3.91
N THR A 143 8.97 6.31 -2.66
CA THR A 143 9.63 7.34 -1.84
C THR A 143 9.64 6.92 -0.36
N ALA A 144 10.63 7.43 0.38
CA ALA A 144 10.63 7.38 1.85
C ALA A 144 10.09 8.68 2.48
N ASN A 145 9.96 9.73 1.67
CA ASN A 145 9.48 11.04 2.08
C ASN A 145 8.22 11.35 1.26
N PRO A 146 7.06 10.77 1.61
CA PRO A 146 5.81 11.12 0.95
C PRO A 146 5.46 12.59 1.22
N ASN A 147 4.63 13.17 0.36
CA ASN A 147 4.05 14.48 0.59
C ASN A 147 3.36 14.52 1.97
N ALA A 148 3.64 15.56 2.76
CA ALA A 148 3.06 15.73 4.09
C ALA A 148 1.53 15.76 4.09
N GLU A 149 0.90 16.23 3.00
CA GLU A 149 -0.56 16.19 2.84
C GLU A 149 -1.07 14.74 2.76
N ASN A 150 -0.34 13.83 2.11
CA ASN A 150 -0.69 12.42 2.02
C ASN A 150 -0.63 11.74 3.39
N LEU A 151 0.42 12.02 4.16
CA LEU A 151 0.55 11.51 5.52
C LEU A 151 -0.59 12.05 6.41
N THR A 152 -0.90 13.35 6.33
CA THR A 152 -2.01 13.96 7.07
C THR A 152 -3.36 13.30 6.74
N ILE A 153 -3.60 12.93 5.47
CA ILE A 153 -4.82 12.22 5.06
C ILE A 153 -4.86 10.81 5.67
N ALA A 154 -3.73 10.11 5.66
CA ALA A 154 -3.64 8.76 6.22
C ALA A 154 -3.78 8.75 7.75
N ASP A 155 -3.12 9.68 8.45
CA ASP A 155 -3.24 9.86 9.89
C ASP A 155 -4.69 10.17 10.25
N ALA A 156 -5.32 11.14 9.58
CA ALA A 156 -6.72 11.49 9.84
C ALA A 156 -7.69 10.30 9.66
N PHE A 157 -7.43 9.41 8.69
CA PHE A 157 -8.23 8.20 8.50
C PHE A 157 -8.11 7.25 9.70
N PHE A 158 -6.90 7.00 10.17
CA PHE A 158 -6.69 6.09 11.30
C PHE A 158 -6.95 6.75 12.67
N ASP A 159 -6.83 8.06 12.82
CA ASP A 159 -7.27 8.79 14.01
C ASP A 159 -8.79 8.63 14.21
N GLU A 160 -9.55 8.68 13.11
CA GLU A 160 -11.00 8.53 13.15
C GLU A 160 -11.42 7.06 13.39
N ARG A 161 -10.68 6.08 12.88
CA ARG A 161 -11.16 4.68 12.73
C ARG A 161 -10.29 3.62 13.37
N GLY A 162 -9.05 3.95 13.74
CA GLY A 162 -8.00 3.01 14.10
C GLY A 162 -8.39 2.09 15.25
N GLU A 163 -8.98 2.64 16.31
CA GLU A 163 -9.48 1.85 17.46
C GLU A 163 -10.54 0.82 17.04
N ALA A 164 -11.51 1.24 16.23
CA ALA A 164 -12.57 0.34 15.75
C ALA A 164 -12.02 -0.74 14.81
N LEU A 165 -11.08 -0.39 13.94
CA LEU A 165 -10.40 -1.34 13.06
C LEU A 165 -9.56 -2.35 13.87
N ALA A 166 -8.90 -1.91 14.93
CA ALA A 166 -8.12 -2.77 15.82
C ALA A 166 -9.04 -3.74 16.57
N GLU A 167 -10.14 -3.25 17.15
CA GLU A 167 -11.15 -4.08 17.81
C GLU A 167 -11.73 -5.13 16.87
N GLU A 168 -12.05 -4.75 15.63
CA GLU A 168 -12.54 -5.68 14.61
C GLU A 168 -11.55 -6.83 14.35
N LEU A 169 -10.25 -6.52 14.20
CA LEU A 169 -9.23 -7.55 13.99
C LEU A 169 -9.07 -8.46 15.21
N TYR A 170 -9.09 -7.92 16.44
CA TYR A 170 -9.03 -8.74 17.65
C TYR A 170 -10.21 -9.71 17.77
N ASN A 171 -11.41 -9.25 17.40
CA ASN A 171 -12.62 -10.06 17.39
C ASN A 171 -12.53 -11.19 16.34
N LYS A 172 -12.00 -10.89 15.15
CA LYS A 172 -11.79 -11.89 14.09
C LYS A 172 -10.79 -12.97 14.48
N GLN A 173 -9.77 -12.63 15.28
CA GLN A 173 -8.75 -13.57 15.74
C GLN A 173 -9.18 -14.40 16.96
N GLY A 174 -10.39 -14.17 17.51
CA GLY A 174 -10.96 -14.99 18.57
C GLY A 174 -10.50 -14.63 19.98
N PHE A 175 -10.14 -13.37 20.24
CA PHE A 175 -9.68 -12.89 21.55
C PHE A 175 -10.78 -12.32 22.46
N ILE A 176 -12.04 -12.77 22.34
CA ILE A 176 -13.12 -12.53 23.31
C ILE A 176 -13.77 -13.85 23.70
#